data_AF-A0A6A5WHH5-F1
#
_entry.id   AF-A0A6A5WHH5-F1
#
_cell.length_a   1.000
_cell.length_b   1.000
_cell.length_c   1.000
_cell.angle_alpha   90.00
_cell.angle_beta   90.00
_cell.angle_gamma   90.00
#
_symmetry.space_group_name_H-M   'P 1'
#
loop_
_entity.id
_entity.type
_entity.pdbx_description
1 polymer ?
#
loop_
_entity_poly.entity_id
_entity_poly.type
_entity_poly.pdbx_seq_one_letter_code
_entity_poly.pdbx_strand_id
1 'polypeptide(L)'
;MPLSTHTALPLLSSFFGTIFTGLGLYYILQPRSAFLAFGLPAISSLPSTSASISNDAIMDAVMVMYGARDLFMGVAILGAAWLGRTGQKGRRNVNLGGLLVAGSLCAGVDGWVVRSVVGEGEWNHWGYGGVMGMLGCVVLGIFG
;
A
#
# COMPACT_ATOMS: atom_id res chain seq x y z
N MET A 1 19.23 20.22 12.49
CA MET A 1 17.94 20.46 11.81
C MET A 1 16.97 19.40 12.29
N PRO A 2 15.69 19.72 12.57
CA PRO A 2 14.71 18.70 12.92
C PRO A 2 14.60 17.67 11.79
N LEU A 3 14.60 16.37 12.12
CA LEU A 3 14.52 15.24 11.20
C LEU A 3 13.33 15.39 10.26
N SER A 4 12.20 15.90 10.75
CA SER A 4 10.98 16.18 9.98
C SER A 4 11.15 17.16 8.81
N THR A 5 12.27 17.88 8.76
CA THR A 5 12.60 18.84 7.69
C THR A 5 13.72 18.37 6.76
N HIS A 6 14.21 17.14 6.96
CA HIS A 6 15.35 16.61 6.21
C HIS A 6 15.02 16.44 4.72
N THR A 7 15.94 16.85 3.85
CA THR A 7 15.76 16.85 2.38
C THR A 7 15.61 15.46 1.78
N ALA A 8 16.05 14.41 2.47
CA ALA A 8 15.86 13.03 2.04
C ALA A 8 14.43 12.50 2.26
N LEU A 9 13.61 13.12 3.12
CA LEU A 9 12.27 12.59 3.43
C LEU A 9 11.35 12.49 2.21
N PRO A 10 11.28 13.48 1.28
CA PRO A 10 10.49 13.34 0.06
C PRO A 10 10.97 12.21 -0.84
N LEU A 11 12.30 12.00 -0.94
CA LEU A 11 12.88 10.90 -1.72
C LEU A 11 12.50 9.54 -1.14
N LEU A 12 12.67 9.36 0.18
CA LEU A 12 12.29 8.13 0.88
C LEU A 12 10.78 7.89 0.81
N SER A 13 9.97 8.93 0.93
CA SER A 13 8.52 8.80 0.79
C SER A 13 8.12 8.44 -0.64
N SER A 14 8.84 8.95 -1.64
CA SER A 14 8.61 8.61 -3.05
C SER A 14 8.88 7.14 -3.35
N PHE A 15 9.88 6.54 -2.70
CA PHE A 15 10.13 5.11 -2.81
C PHE A 15 8.88 4.29 -2.43
N PHE A 16 8.25 4.62 -1.30
CA PHE A 16 6.99 3.97 -0.91
C PHE A 16 5.84 4.31 -1.88
N GLY A 17 5.73 5.55 -2.33
CA GLY A 17 4.77 5.93 -3.36
C GLY A 17 4.92 5.12 -4.66
N THR A 18 6.15 4.84 -5.09
CA THR A 18 6.43 3.99 -6.25
C THR A 18 6.11 2.52 -6.03
N ILE A 19 6.28 1.99 -4.80
CA ILE A 19 5.85 0.62 -4.45
C ILE A 19 4.34 0.49 -4.64
N PHE A 20 3.54 1.36 -4.01
CA PHE A 20 2.08 1.35 -4.14
C PHE A 20 1.61 1.52 -5.59
N THR A 21 2.28 2.41 -6.34
CA THR A 21 1.99 2.61 -7.77
C THR A 21 2.28 1.34 -8.57
N GLY A 22 3.43 0.70 -8.35
CA GLY A 22 3.84 -0.52 -9.04
C GLY A 22 2.93 -1.71 -8.72
N LEU A 23 2.63 -1.92 -7.43
CA LEU A 23 1.68 -2.95 -6.99
C LEU A 23 0.28 -2.69 -7.55
N GLY A 24 -0.22 -1.46 -7.48
CA GLY A 24 -1.52 -1.10 -8.03
C GLY A 24 -1.62 -1.40 -9.53
N LEU A 25 -0.60 -1.03 -10.30
CA LEU A 25 -0.52 -1.38 -11.73
C LEU A 25 -0.44 -2.89 -11.94
N TYR A 26 0.34 -3.62 -11.15
CA TYR A 26 0.45 -5.07 -11.23
C TYR A 26 -0.89 -5.76 -10.98
N TYR A 27 -1.64 -5.31 -9.97
CA TYR A 27 -2.95 -5.87 -9.61
C TYR A 27 -4.01 -5.59 -10.67
N ILE A 28 -3.94 -4.43 -11.32
CA ILE A 28 -4.84 -4.06 -12.44
C ILE A 28 -4.52 -4.88 -13.69
N LEU A 29 -3.23 -5.00 -14.04
CA LEU A 29 -2.80 -5.59 -15.32
C LEU A 29 -2.70 -7.12 -15.27
N GLN A 30 -2.40 -7.70 -14.12
CA GLN A 30 -2.21 -9.14 -13.92
C GLN A 30 -2.87 -9.65 -12.62
N PRO A 31 -4.20 -9.52 -12.48
CA PRO A 31 -4.91 -9.79 -11.22
C PRO A 31 -4.70 -11.21 -10.69
N ARG A 32 -4.63 -12.22 -11.57
CA ARG A 32 -4.43 -13.63 -11.17
C ARG A 32 -3.05 -13.88 -10.57
N SER A 33 -2.01 -13.44 -11.28
CA SER A 33 -0.63 -13.57 -10.80
C SER A 33 -0.42 -12.76 -9.52
N ALA A 34 -1.01 -11.56 -9.46
CA ALA A 34 -1.01 -10.71 -8.30
C ALA A 34 -1.65 -11.36 -7.07
N PHE A 35 -2.81 -12.00 -7.24
CA PHE A 35 -3.50 -12.66 -6.15
C PHE A 35 -2.67 -13.82 -5.57
N LEU A 36 -1.98 -14.58 -6.41
CA LEU A 36 -1.06 -15.62 -5.95
C LEU A 36 0.15 -15.02 -5.23
N ALA A 37 0.67 -13.88 -5.71
CA ALA A 37 1.77 -13.17 -5.07
C ALA A 37 1.39 -12.60 -3.68
N PHE A 38 0.10 -12.38 -3.41
CA PHE A 38 -0.39 -12.05 -2.07
C PHE A 38 -0.18 -13.18 -1.04
N GLY A 39 0.05 -14.41 -1.50
CA GLY A 39 0.18 -15.59 -0.64
C GLY A 39 -1.15 -16.28 -0.35
N LEU A 40 -2.23 -15.89 -1.03
CA LEU A 40 -3.55 -16.53 -0.89
C LEU A 40 -3.69 -17.71 -1.89
N PRO A 41 -4.37 -18.81 -1.50
CA PRO A 41 -4.52 -19.98 -2.35
C PRO A 41 -5.42 -19.69 -3.55
N ALA A 42 -5.10 -20.31 -4.69
CA ALA A 42 -5.87 -20.17 -5.92
C ALA A 42 -7.34 -20.57 -5.70
N ILE A 43 -8.27 -19.69 -6.10
CA ILE A 43 -9.72 -19.87 -5.92
C ILE A 43 -10.28 -21.01 -6.76
N SER A 44 -9.59 -21.39 -7.85
CA SER A 44 -9.90 -22.56 -8.66
C SER A 44 -9.85 -23.90 -7.90
N SER A 45 -9.31 -23.92 -6.67
CA SER A 45 -9.33 -25.08 -5.77
C SER A 45 -10.60 -25.20 -4.91
N LEU A 46 -11.47 -24.18 -4.89
CA LEU A 46 -12.72 -24.18 -4.12
C LEU A 46 -13.84 -24.89 -4.90
N PRO A 47 -14.71 -25.66 -4.23
CA PRO A 47 -15.85 -26.30 -4.90
C PRO A 47 -16.76 -25.25 -5.56
N SER A 48 -17.02 -25.41 -6.85
CA SER A 48 -17.89 -24.51 -7.62
C SER A 48 -19.34 -24.61 -7.15
N THR A 49 -19.76 -23.77 -6.21
CA THR A 49 -21.18 -23.63 -5.83
C THR A 49 -21.94 -22.88 -6.92
N SER A 50 -22.65 -23.65 -7.76
CA SER A 50 -23.82 -23.27 -8.59
C SER A 50 -23.87 -21.86 -9.21
N ALA A 51 -23.61 -21.82 -10.51
CA ALA A 51 -24.18 -20.96 -11.56
C ALA A 51 -24.61 -19.53 -11.19
N SER A 52 -23.71 -18.56 -11.35
CA SER A 52 -24.04 -17.31 -12.06
C SER A 52 -22.82 -16.42 -12.33
N ILE A 53 -21.69 -16.56 -11.62
CA ILE A 53 -20.40 -15.94 -11.97
C ILE A 53 -19.28 -16.88 -11.53
N SER A 54 -18.23 -17.07 -12.34
CA SER A 54 -17.04 -17.82 -11.89
C SER A 54 -16.40 -17.10 -10.71
N ASN A 55 -16.06 -17.81 -9.64
CA ASN A 55 -15.34 -17.23 -8.49
C ASN A 55 -14.05 -16.52 -8.93
N ASP A 56 -13.41 -17.00 -10.01
CA ASP A 56 -12.23 -16.37 -10.61
C ASP A 56 -12.54 -15.00 -11.22
N ALA A 57 -13.70 -14.84 -11.86
CA ALA A 57 -14.09 -13.56 -12.45
C ALA A 57 -14.41 -12.51 -11.38
N ILE A 58 -15.01 -12.94 -10.26
CA ILE A 58 -15.22 -12.07 -9.09
C ILE A 58 -13.87 -11.65 -8.52
N MET A 59 -12.93 -12.59 -8.36
CA MET A 59 -11.61 -12.28 -7.82
C MET A 59 -10.80 -11.37 -8.73
N ASP A 60 -10.84 -11.59 -10.05
CA ASP A 60 -10.20 -10.73 -11.03
C ASP A 60 -10.71 -9.28 -10.87
N ALA A 61 -12.03 -9.09 -10.74
CA ALA A 61 -12.63 -7.77 -10.50
C ALA A 61 -12.23 -7.16 -9.14
N VAL A 62 -12.18 -7.96 -8.07
CA VAL A 62 -11.73 -7.51 -6.74
C VAL A 62 -10.28 -7.08 -6.77
N MET A 63 -9.40 -7.82 -7.45
CA MET A 63 -7.98 -7.47 -7.58
C MET A 63 -7.78 -6.18 -8.37
N VAL A 64 -8.55 -5.94 -9.43
CA VAL A 64 -8.50 -4.67 -10.17
C VAL A 64 -8.96 -3.50 -9.27
N MET A 65 -10.05 -3.65 -8.52
CA MET A 65 -10.51 -2.63 -7.57
C MET A 65 -9.48 -2.37 -6.47
N TYR A 66 -8.83 -3.43 -5.96
CA TYR A 66 -7.78 -3.32 -4.98
C TYR A 66 -6.56 -2.60 -5.55
N GLY A 67 -6.13 -2.96 -6.77
CA GLY A 67 -5.07 -2.29 -7.50
C GLY A 67 -5.32 -0.81 -7.76
N ALA A 68 -6.56 -0.41 -8.05
CA ALA A 68 -6.93 1.00 -8.20
C ALA A 68 -6.75 1.80 -6.90
N ARG A 69 -7.01 1.18 -5.73
CA ARG A 69 -6.80 1.81 -4.41
C ARG A 69 -5.31 1.98 -4.10
N ASP A 70 -4.51 0.97 -4.42
CA ASP A 70 -3.06 1.04 -4.25
C ASP A 70 -2.44 2.09 -5.18
N LEU A 71 -2.88 2.14 -6.43
CA LEU A 71 -2.46 3.17 -7.37
C LEU A 71 -2.83 4.57 -6.87
N PHE A 72 -4.04 4.75 -6.35
CA PHE A 72 -4.46 6.00 -5.72
C PHE A 72 -3.55 6.38 -4.55
N MET A 73 -3.23 5.44 -3.66
CA MET A 73 -2.34 5.69 -2.53
C MET A 73 -0.94 6.11 -2.99
N GLY A 74 -0.38 5.41 -3.99
CA GLY A 74 0.92 5.74 -4.58
C GLY A 74 0.96 7.13 -5.19
N VAL A 75 -0.05 7.48 -6.00
CA VAL A 75 -0.20 8.82 -6.60
C VAL A 75 -0.39 9.89 -5.52
N ALA A 76 -1.16 9.61 -4.47
CA ALA A 76 -1.36 10.53 -3.36
C ALA A 76 -0.05 10.81 -2.60
N ILE A 77 0.75 9.77 -2.32
CA ILE A 77 2.07 9.92 -1.67
C ILE A 77 3.03 10.72 -2.56
N LEU A 78 3.11 10.39 -3.85
CA LEU A 78 3.97 11.11 -4.81
C LEU A 78 3.54 12.58 -4.96
N GLY A 79 2.23 12.82 -5.06
CA GLY A 79 1.66 14.16 -5.09
C GLY A 79 1.95 14.96 -3.82
N ALA A 80 1.77 14.35 -2.64
CA ALA A 80 2.09 15.00 -1.36
C ALA A 80 3.58 15.26 -1.18
N ALA A 81 4.45 14.39 -1.71
CA ALA A 81 5.90 14.56 -1.65
C ALA A 81 6.38 15.76 -2.48
N TRP A 82 5.82 15.97 -3.69
CA TRP A 82 6.39 16.90 -4.67
C TRP A 82 5.50 18.09 -5.08
N LEU A 83 4.17 17.98 -4.99
CA LEU A 83 3.24 19.02 -5.49
C LEU A 83 2.87 20.08 -4.44
N GLY A 84 3.50 20.07 -3.26
CA GLY A 84 3.26 21.06 -2.21
C GLY A 84 3.89 22.43 -2.52
N ARG A 85 3.10 23.51 -2.43
CA ARG A 85 3.60 24.90 -2.60
C ARG A 85 4.63 25.24 -1.51
N THR A 86 5.71 25.92 -1.91
CA THR A 86 6.94 26.22 -1.14
C THR A 86 6.74 26.93 0.20
N GLY A 87 5.55 27.48 0.50
CA GLY A 87 5.21 28.14 1.77
C GLY A 87 4.41 27.31 2.79
N GLN A 88 4.00 26.07 2.47
CA GLN A 88 3.13 25.24 3.32
C GLN A 88 3.84 23.97 3.84
N LYS A 89 5.13 24.07 4.20
CA LYS A 89 5.94 22.91 4.67
C LYS A 89 5.27 22.11 5.80
N GLY A 90 4.65 22.78 6.77
CA GLY A 90 3.93 22.11 7.87
C GLY A 90 2.74 21.28 7.38
N ARG A 91 1.87 21.84 6.53
CA ARG A 91 0.72 21.10 5.96
C ARG A 91 1.16 19.98 5.02
N ARG A 92 2.24 20.18 4.25
CA ARG A 92 2.81 19.14 3.39
C ARG A 92 3.25 17.93 4.22
N ASN A 93 3.96 18.17 5.31
CA ASN A 93 4.43 17.12 6.20
C ASN A 93 3.28 16.37 6.89
N VAL A 94 2.23 17.09 7.32
CA VAL A 94 1.02 16.45 7.86
C VAL A 94 0.36 15.53 6.83
N ASN A 95 0.20 15.99 5.59
CA ASN A 95 -0.41 15.19 4.52
C ASN A 95 0.47 13.98 4.15
N LEU A 96 1.75 14.20 3.91
CA LEU A 96 2.68 13.14 3.49
C LEU A 96 2.88 12.10 4.60
N GLY A 97 3.15 12.54 5.83
CA GLY A 97 3.33 11.66 6.96
C GLY A 97 2.05 10.90 7.31
N GLY A 98 0.89 11.57 7.24
CA GLY A 98 -0.42 10.92 7.42
C GLY A 98 -0.69 9.83 6.37
N LEU A 99 -0.36 10.07 5.10
CA LEU A 99 -0.51 9.06 4.04
C LEU A 99 0.42 7.85 4.26
N LEU A 100 1.67 8.06 4.68
CA LEU A 100 2.61 6.96 4.98
C LEU A 100 2.14 6.11 6.16
N VAL A 101 1.62 6.74 7.23
CA VAL A 101 1.04 6.03 8.37
C VAL A 101 -0.22 5.27 7.94
N ALA A 102 -1.11 5.90 7.20
CA ALA A 102 -2.33 5.24 6.70
C ALA A 102 -1.99 4.03 5.81
N GLY A 103 -1.05 4.18 4.87
CA GLY A 103 -0.57 3.07 4.05
C GLY A 103 0.07 1.95 4.88
N SER A 104 0.75 2.30 5.98
CA SER A 104 1.36 1.31 6.88
C SER A 104 0.30 0.50 7.61
N LEU A 105 -0.80 1.12 8.00
CA LEU A 105 -1.94 0.44 8.58
C LEU A 105 -2.62 -0.49 7.58
N CYS A 106 -2.76 -0.07 6.31
CA CYS A 106 -3.25 -0.94 5.23
C CYS A 106 -2.38 -2.21 5.11
N ALA A 107 -1.06 -2.04 4.96
CA ALA A 107 -0.12 -3.15 4.88
C ALA A 107 -0.17 -4.07 6.12
N GLY A 108 -0.44 -3.49 7.30
CA GLY A 108 -0.68 -4.24 8.53
C GLY A 108 -1.94 -5.12 8.47
N VAL A 109 -3.04 -4.57 7.96
CA VAL A 109 -4.29 -5.32 7.76
C VAL A 109 -4.10 -6.41 6.71
N ASP A 110 -3.38 -6.15 5.62
CA ASP A 110 -3.10 -7.15 4.58
C ASP A 110 -2.32 -8.34 5.15
N GLY A 111 -1.26 -8.07 5.92
CA GLY A 111 -0.48 -9.10 6.60
C GLY A 111 -1.32 -9.90 7.60
N TRP A 112 -2.17 -9.23 8.39
CA TRP A 112 -3.08 -9.90 9.33
C TRP A 112 -4.07 -10.82 8.62
N VAL A 113 -4.68 -10.37 7.51
CA VAL A 113 -5.60 -11.19 6.71
C VAL A 113 -4.90 -12.43 6.17
N VAL A 114 -3.72 -12.27 5.55
CA VAL A 114 -2.94 -13.39 5.02
C VAL A 114 -2.57 -14.39 6.12
N ARG A 115 -2.09 -13.91 7.27
CA ARG A 115 -1.83 -14.76 8.44
C ARG A 115 -3.07 -15.52 8.89
N SER A 116 -4.23 -14.87 8.93
CA SER A 116 -5.47 -15.48 9.40
C SER A 116 -6.02 -16.56 8.47
N VAL A 117 -5.75 -16.46 7.17
CA VAL A 117 -6.24 -17.41 6.15
C VAL A 117 -5.25 -18.55 5.93
N VAL A 118 -3.95 -18.24 5.81
CA VAL A 118 -2.92 -19.20 5.36
C VAL A 118 -1.95 -19.59 6.48
N GLY A 119 -1.86 -18.79 7.54
CA GLY A 119 -1.02 -19.10 8.69
C GLY A 119 0.47 -18.76 8.49
N GLU A 120 0.85 -18.12 7.40
CA GLU A 120 2.20 -17.61 7.11
C GLU A 120 2.18 -16.57 5.98
N GLY A 121 3.33 -15.96 5.66
CA GLY A 121 3.47 -15.01 4.53
C GLY A 121 3.16 -13.55 4.86
N GLU A 122 2.75 -13.24 6.09
CA GLU A 122 2.34 -11.90 6.52
C GLU A 122 3.44 -10.85 6.43
N TRP A 123 4.70 -11.26 6.57
CA TRP A 123 5.87 -10.38 6.51
C TRP A 123 6.10 -9.76 5.13
N ASN A 124 5.60 -10.41 4.07
CA ASN A 124 5.64 -9.84 2.72
C ASN A 124 4.78 -8.59 2.58
N HIS A 125 3.85 -8.38 3.51
CA HIS A 125 2.93 -7.25 3.52
C HIS A 125 3.38 -6.17 4.50
N TRP A 126 3.50 -6.49 5.78
CA TRP A 126 3.77 -5.47 6.80
C TRP A 126 5.25 -5.21 7.08
N GLY A 127 6.18 -5.99 6.50
CA GLY A 127 7.62 -5.83 6.76
C GLY A 127 8.13 -4.46 6.32
N TYR A 128 7.85 -4.08 5.07
CA TYR A 128 8.12 -2.72 4.59
C TYR A 128 7.11 -1.71 5.15
N GLY A 129 5.88 -2.15 5.46
CA GLY A 129 4.83 -1.35 6.07
C GLY A 129 5.29 -0.70 7.38
N GLY A 130 5.94 -1.45 8.27
CA GLY A 130 6.48 -0.91 9.53
C GLY A 130 7.52 0.19 9.32
N VAL A 131 8.42 0.03 8.34
CA VAL A 131 9.42 1.06 7.98
C VAL A 131 8.73 2.31 7.44
N MET A 132 7.71 2.13 6.60
CA MET A 132 6.91 3.24 6.07
C MET A 132 6.17 4.00 7.17
N GLY A 133 5.58 3.29 8.14
CA GLY A 133 4.89 3.90 9.28
C GLY A 133 5.86 4.72 10.14
N MET A 134 7.05 4.19 10.41
CA MET A 134 8.10 4.92 11.12
C MET A 134 8.52 6.18 10.35
N LEU A 135 8.75 6.08 9.04
CA LEU A 135 9.03 7.25 8.20
C LEU A 135 7.89 8.28 8.27
N GLY A 136 6.63 7.83 8.24
CA GLY A 136 5.46 8.68 8.40
C GLY A 136 5.47 9.46 9.71
N CYS A 137 5.76 8.80 10.83
CA CYS A 137 5.92 9.43 12.14
C CYS A 137 7.06 10.46 12.18
N VAL A 138 8.19 10.17 11.53
CA VAL A 138 9.29 11.13 11.37
C VAL A 138 8.86 12.35 10.56
N VAL A 139 8.17 12.15 9.43
CA VAL A 139 7.64 13.23 8.59
C VAL A 139 6.63 14.09 9.37
N LEU A 140 5.82 13.48 10.23
CA LEU A 140 4.87 14.17 11.12
C LEU A 140 5.56 14.99 12.24
N GLY A 141 6.85 14.79 12.48
CA GLY A 141 7.59 15.46 13.56
C GLY A 141 7.39 14.82 14.94
N ILE A 142 6.88 13.59 15.01
CA ILE A 142 6.73 12.85 16.28
C ILE A 142 8.10 12.59 16.93
N PHE A 143 9.14 12.42 16.10
CA PHE A 143 10.52 12.17 16.54
C PHE A 143 11.46 13.37 16.36
N GLY A 144 10.91 14.58 16.20
CA GLY A 144 11.64 15.86 16.09
C GLY A 144 12.09 16.20 14.67
#